data_AF-A0A4Z0JNG4-F1
#
_entry.id   AF-A0A4Z0JNG4-F1
#
_cell.length_a   1.000
_cell.length_b   1.000
_cell.length_c   1.000
_cell.angle_alpha   90.00
_cell.angle_beta   90.00
_cell.angle_gamma   90.00
#
_symmetry.space_group_name_H-M   'P 1'
#
loop_
_entity.id
_entity.type
_entity.pdbx_description
1 polymer ?
#
loop_
_entity_poly.entity_id
_entity_poly.type
_entity_poly.pdbx_seq_one_letter_code
_entity_poly.pdbx_strand_id
1 'polypeptide(L)'
;MDHSKQKLLLTLLIEFGNSFSKQINESAINQEMERYIRKTVRDFVERQYRGSVFDKEFKKLVETIDEAKDEQNLVFNYHTNRVWTEISELSVKTTSFTNAYSIIDILGKNKDAFF
;
A
#
# COMPACT_ATOMS: atom_id res chain seq x y z
N MET A 1 11.47 3.61 -11.68
CA MET A 1 10.95 2.23 -11.58
C MET A 1 10.37 1.80 -12.92
N ASP A 2 10.31 0.51 -13.28
CA ASP A 2 9.63 0.09 -14.51
C ASP A 2 8.09 0.19 -14.39
N HIS A 3 7.40 0.30 -15.52
CA HIS A 3 5.95 0.53 -15.55
C HIS A 3 5.14 -0.63 -14.96
N SER A 4 5.59 -1.87 -15.15
CA SER A 4 4.92 -3.07 -14.64
C SER A 4 4.94 -3.09 -13.11
N LYS A 5 6.08 -2.73 -12.52
CA LYS A 5 6.26 -2.61 -11.08
C LYS A 5 5.44 -1.45 -10.49
N GLN A 6 5.36 -0.31 -11.16
CA GLN A 6 4.49 0.81 -10.73
C GLN A 6 3.01 0.40 -10.71
N LYS A 7 2.55 -0.32 -11.74
CA LYS A 7 1.18 -0.85 -11.79
C LYS A 7 0.90 -1.82 -10.63
N LEU A 8 1.86 -2.71 -10.35
CA LEU A 8 1.74 -3.66 -9.26
C LEU A 8 1.68 -2.97 -7.88
N LEU A 9 2.55 -1.99 -7.64
CA LEU A 9 2.52 -1.19 -6.42
C LEU A 9 1.21 -0.44 -6.25
N LEU A 10 0.64 0.11 -7.34
CA LEU A 10 -0.68 0.74 -7.29
C LEU A 10 -1.78 -0.25 -6.90
N THR A 11 -1.77 -1.47 -7.47
CA THR A 11 -2.73 -2.50 -7.11
C THR A 11 -2.62 -2.90 -5.63
N LEU A 12 -1.41 -3.10 -5.12
CA LEU A 12 -1.19 -3.40 -3.70
C LEU A 12 -1.60 -2.23 -2.80
N LEU A 13 -1.36 -0.99 -3.23
CA LEU A 13 -1.74 0.21 -2.49
C LEU A 13 -3.27 0.36 -2.37
N ILE A 14 -4.02 0.01 -3.42
CA ILE A 14 -5.50 -0.04 -3.38
C ILE A 14 -5.96 -1.09 -2.35
N GLU A 15 -5.39 -2.29 -2.39
CA GLU A 15 -5.71 -3.36 -1.43
C GLU A 15 -5.35 -2.96 0.01
N PHE A 16 -4.19 -2.32 0.21
CA PHE A 16 -3.79 -1.79 1.51
C PHE A 16 -4.81 -0.76 2.03
N GLY A 17 -5.20 0.21 1.20
CA GLY A 17 -6.20 1.21 1.57
C GLY A 17 -7.55 0.60 1.94
N ASN A 18 -7.99 -0.42 1.20
CA ASN A 18 -9.20 -1.18 1.47
C ASN A 18 -9.11 -1.97 2.79
N SER A 19 -7.99 -2.66 3.03
CA SER A 19 -7.76 -3.43 4.25
C SER A 19 -7.68 -2.53 5.48
N PHE A 20 -6.90 -1.45 5.41
CA PHE A 20 -6.72 -0.50 6.50
C PHE A 20 -8.03 0.22 6.85
N SER A 21 -8.91 0.47 5.88
CA SER A 21 -10.22 1.09 6.12
C SER A 21 -11.25 0.15 6.75
N LYS A 22 -11.05 -1.18 6.64
CA LYS A 22 -11.96 -2.19 7.20
C LYS A 22 -11.54 -2.66 8.60
N GLN A 23 -10.33 -2.33 9.04
CA GLN A 23 -9.87 -2.70 10.37
C GLN A 23 -10.46 -1.76 11.43
N ILE A 24 -10.48 -2.22 12.69
CA ILE A 24 -10.93 -1.40 13.81
C ILE A 24 -9.89 -0.29 14.05
N ASN A 25 -10.28 0.96 13.82
CA ASN A 25 -9.43 2.15 13.96
C ASN A 25 -9.91 3.02 15.13
N GLU A 26 -9.62 2.59 16.35
CA GLU A 26 -10.05 3.28 17.59
C GLU A 26 -9.13 4.42 18.01
N SER A 27 -7.84 4.37 17.64
CA SER A 27 -6.88 5.40 18.01
C SER A 27 -6.99 6.62 17.09
N ALA A 28 -6.67 7.81 17.62
CA ALA A 28 -6.65 9.05 16.83
C ALA A 28 -5.68 8.95 15.64
N ILE A 29 -4.51 8.34 15.84
CA ILE A 29 -3.52 8.14 14.78
C ILE A 29 -4.03 7.21 13.69
N ASN A 30 -4.73 6.11 14.03
CA ASN A 30 -5.32 5.21 13.03
C ASN A 30 -6.38 5.93 12.18
N GLN A 31 -7.22 6.78 12.78
CA GLN A 31 -8.24 7.56 12.06
C GLN A 31 -7.63 8.66 11.18
N GLU A 32 -6.59 9.33 11.66
CA GLU A 32 -5.83 10.29 10.86
C GLU A 32 -5.19 9.62 9.65
N MET A 33 -4.48 8.51 9.88
CA MET A 33 -3.83 7.75 8.82
C MET A 33 -4.83 7.13 7.86
N GLU A 34 -6.02 6.73 8.31
CA GLU A 34 -7.07 6.27 7.39
C GLU A 34 -7.45 7.36 6.38
N ARG A 35 -7.65 8.59 6.85
CA ARG A 35 -7.99 9.73 5.99
C ARG A 35 -6.86 10.06 5.03
N TYR A 36 -5.61 10.06 5.53
CA TYR A 36 -4.43 10.26 4.71
C TYR A 36 -4.29 9.18 3.63
N ILE A 37 -4.33 7.90 4.01
CA ILE A 37 -4.20 6.75 3.09
C ILE A 37 -5.30 6.81 2.03
N ARG A 38 -6.57 6.98 2.42
CA ARG A 38 -7.69 7.08 1.46
C ARG A 38 -7.52 8.22 0.47
N LYS A 39 -7.06 9.38 0.93
CA LYS A 39 -6.78 10.52 0.06
C LYS A 39 -5.66 10.19 -0.92
N THR A 40 -4.54 9.69 -0.42
CA THR A 40 -3.36 9.41 -1.24
C THR A 40 -3.63 8.31 -2.27
N VAL A 41 -4.26 7.19 -1.87
CA VAL A 41 -4.63 6.09 -2.79
C VAL A 41 -5.50 6.62 -3.94
N ARG A 42 -6.50 7.46 -3.62
CA ARG A 42 -7.34 8.09 -4.64
C ARG A 42 -6.55 9.02 -5.56
N ASP A 43 -5.67 9.86 -5.01
CA ASP A 43 -4.81 10.74 -5.80
C ASP A 43 -3.95 9.93 -6.79
N PHE A 44 -3.41 8.77 -6.37
CA PHE A 44 -2.67 7.86 -7.25
C PHE A 44 -3.52 7.29 -8.39
N VAL A 45 -4.76 6.88 -8.09
CA VAL A 45 -5.70 6.32 -9.07
C VAL A 45 -6.15 7.38 -10.08
N GLU A 46 -6.52 8.57 -9.60
CA GLU A 46 -7.07 9.64 -10.44
C GLU A 46 -5.99 10.30 -11.30
N ARG A 47 -4.82 10.59 -10.73
CA ARG A 47 -3.74 11.29 -11.44
C ARG A 47 -2.90 10.36 -12.29
N GLN A 48 -3.00 9.05 -12.07
CA GLN A 48 -2.26 8.01 -12.79
C GLN A 48 -0.77 8.37 -12.94
N TYR A 49 -0.11 8.74 -11.83
CA TYR A 49 1.29 9.11 -11.85
C TYR A 49 2.14 8.06 -12.56
N ARG A 50 3.17 8.49 -13.30
CA ARG A 50 4.08 7.60 -14.02
C ARG A 50 5.53 8.02 -13.83
N GLY A 51 6.45 7.07 -14.01
CA GLY A 51 7.89 7.34 -14.02
C GLY A 51 8.34 7.98 -12.70
N SER A 52 9.17 9.02 -12.79
CA SER A 52 9.77 9.68 -11.61
C SER A 52 8.74 10.34 -10.69
N VAL A 53 7.62 10.81 -11.21
CA VAL A 53 6.55 11.44 -10.39
C VAL A 53 5.89 10.39 -9.50
N PHE A 54 5.59 9.22 -10.06
CA PHE A 54 5.08 8.09 -9.27
C PHE A 54 6.08 7.71 -8.17
N ASP A 55 7.34 7.52 -8.54
CA ASP A 55 8.37 7.07 -7.61
C ASP A 55 8.54 8.05 -6.44
N LYS A 56 8.48 9.36 -6.71
CA LYS A 56 8.59 10.41 -5.68
C LYS A 56 7.39 10.43 -4.73
N GLU A 57 6.17 10.46 -5.26
CA GLU A 57 4.97 10.48 -4.43
C GLU A 57 4.82 9.19 -3.63
N PHE A 58 5.25 8.06 -4.22
CA PHE A 58 5.16 6.75 -3.56
C PHE A 58 6.14 6.65 -2.41
N LYS A 59 7.37 7.12 -2.63
CA LYS A 59 8.38 7.20 -1.56
C LYS A 59 7.88 8.04 -0.38
N LYS A 60 7.30 9.21 -0.65
CA LYS A 60 6.74 10.07 0.40
C LYS A 60 5.64 9.37 1.20
N LEU A 61 4.76 8.64 0.53
CA LEU A 61 3.71 7.84 1.16
C LEU A 61 4.30 6.77 2.09
N VAL A 62 5.31 6.03 1.63
CA VAL A 62 6.00 5.00 2.42
C VAL A 62 6.63 5.61 3.66
N GLU A 63 7.39 6.69 3.50
CA GLU A 63 8.04 7.40 4.62
C GLU A 63 7.03 7.86 5.67
N THR A 64 5.90 8.46 5.25
CA THR A 64 4.86 8.91 6.19
C THR A 64 4.22 7.76 6.97
N ILE A 65 3.96 6.63 6.31
CA ILE A 65 3.32 5.48 6.97
C ILE A 65 4.30 4.77 7.91
N ASP A 66 5.56 4.61 7.49
CA ASP A 66 6.59 3.99 8.31
C ASP A 66 6.91 4.86 9.55
N GLU A 67 7.00 6.19 9.40
CA GLU A 67 7.12 7.12 10.53
C GLU A 67 5.95 7.00 11.50
N ALA A 68 4.70 6.96 11.01
CA ALA A 68 3.54 6.80 11.86
C ALA A 68 3.53 5.45 12.60
N LYS A 69 4.06 4.40 11.97
CA LYS A 69 4.20 3.07 12.58
C LYS A 69 5.27 3.04 13.66
N ASP A 70 6.44 3.58 13.37
CA ASP A 70 7.61 3.46 14.23
C ASP A 70 7.57 4.49 15.39
N GLU A 71 6.98 5.66 15.17
CA GLU A 71 7.02 6.78 16.12
C GLU A 71 5.67 7.11 16.77
N GLN A 72 4.56 6.81 16.10
CA GLN A 72 3.21 7.27 16.51
C GLN A 72 2.26 6.14 16.90
N ASN A 73 2.75 4.91 17.00
CA ASN A 73 1.98 3.71 17.36
C ASN A 73 0.81 3.42 16.38
N LEU A 74 1.00 3.67 15.09
CA LEU A 74 0.05 3.22 14.06
C LEU A 74 -0.04 1.68 14.07
N VAL A 75 -1.23 1.15 14.33
CA VAL A 75 -1.45 -0.30 14.39
C VAL A 75 -2.03 -0.82 13.08
N PHE A 76 -1.48 -1.92 12.59
CA PHE A 76 -2.05 -2.70 11.49
C PHE A 76 -2.60 -4.03 12.02
N ASN A 77 -3.75 -4.45 11.50
CA ASN A 77 -4.14 -5.85 11.64
C ASN A 77 -3.19 -6.75 10.82
N TYR A 78 -3.30 -8.07 11.01
CA TYR A 78 -2.45 -9.04 10.33
C TYR A 78 -2.44 -8.90 8.80
N HIS A 79 -3.61 -8.79 8.17
CA HIS A 79 -3.73 -8.69 6.70
C HIS A 79 -3.14 -7.37 6.19
N THR A 80 -3.54 -6.25 6.79
CA THR A 80 -3.02 -4.92 6.45
C THR A 80 -1.50 -4.86 6.58
N ASN A 81 -0.93 -5.44 7.64
CA ASN A 81 0.53 -5.49 7.83
C ASN A 81 1.22 -6.37 6.78
N ARG A 82 0.61 -7.48 6.35
CA ARG A 82 1.16 -8.31 5.27
C ARG A 82 1.22 -7.54 3.95
N VAL A 83 0.13 -6.85 3.58
CA VAL A 83 0.11 -6.05 2.35
C VAL A 83 1.13 -4.92 2.42
N TRP A 84 1.24 -4.24 3.56
CA TRP A 84 2.24 -3.19 3.76
C TRP A 84 3.68 -3.71 3.63
N THR A 85 3.96 -4.89 4.22
CA THR A 85 5.29 -5.51 4.13
C THR A 85 5.70 -5.75 2.67
N GLU A 86 4.80 -6.28 1.84
CA GLU A 86 5.08 -6.47 0.42
C GLU A 86 5.28 -5.14 -0.32
N ILE A 87 4.50 -4.11 0.01
CA ILE A 87 4.69 -2.76 -0.53
C ILE A 87 6.09 -2.23 -0.21
N SER A 88 6.49 -2.28 1.07
CA SER A 88 7.79 -1.77 1.51
C SER A 88 8.94 -2.54 0.86
N GLU A 89 8.87 -3.87 0.80
CA GLU A 89 9.90 -4.70 0.14
C GLU A 89 10.00 -4.44 -1.36
N LEU A 90 8.86 -4.41 -2.07
CA LEU A 90 8.82 -4.09 -3.50
C LEU A 90 9.27 -2.66 -3.76
N SER A 91 9.07 -1.71 -2.87
CA SER A 91 9.51 -0.33 -3.10
C SER A 91 11.03 -0.21 -3.21
N VAL A 92 11.77 -1.03 -2.46
CA VAL A 92 13.24 -0.97 -2.35
C VAL A 92 13.94 -1.95 -3.30
N LYS A 93 13.40 -3.16 -3.51
CA LYS A 93 14.07 -4.24 -4.27
C LYS A 93 13.35 -4.60 -5.57
N THR A 94 14.04 -5.30 -6.47
CA THR A 94 13.43 -6.01 -7.60
C THR A 94 12.59 -7.18 -7.08
N THR A 95 11.43 -7.43 -7.70
CA THR A 95 10.51 -8.50 -7.32
C THR A 95 11.24 -9.85 -7.31
N SER A 96 11.27 -10.53 -6.16
CA SER A 96 11.77 -11.90 -6.04
C SER A 96 10.65 -12.92 -6.33
N PHE A 97 11.01 -14.17 -6.64
CA PHE A 97 10.04 -15.26 -6.80
C PHE A 97 9.16 -15.45 -5.54
N THR A 98 9.74 -15.28 -4.34
CA THR A 98 9.00 -15.40 -3.08
C THR A 98 7.96 -14.29 -2.91
N ASN A 99 8.34 -13.04 -3.22
CA ASN A 99 7.40 -11.91 -3.20
C ASN A 99 6.28 -12.11 -4.23
N ALA A 100 6.57 -12.69 -5.40
CA ALA A 100 5.55 -12.95 -6.42
C ALA A 100 4.43 -13.89 -5.92
N TYR A 101 4.75 -14.97 -5.20
CA TYR A 101 3.73 -15.86 -4.63
C TYR A 101 2.91 -15.21 -3.52
N SER A 102 3.55 -14.44 -2.65
CA SER A 102 2.86 -13.69 -1.59
C SER A 102 1.88 -12.66 -2.17
N ILE A 103 2.29 -11.95 -3.22
CA ILE A 103 1.45 -11.03 -3.99
C ILE A 103 0.28 -11.75 -4.65
N ILE A 104 0.50 -12.93 -5.23
CA ILE A 104 -0.58 -13.75 -5.80
C ILE A 104 -1.56 -14.23 -4.72
N ASP A 105 -1.11 -14.59 -3.52
CA ASP A 105 -2.00 -14.93 -2.40
C ASP A 105 -2.83 -13.71 -1.96
N ILE A 106 -2.20 -12.54 -1.83
CA ILE A 106 -2.85 -11.28 -1.47
C ILE A 106 -3.92 -10.89 -2.51
N LEU A 107 -3.57 -10.90 -3.79
CA LEU A 107 -4.46 -10.47 -4.87
C LEU A 107 -5.44 -11.56 -5.33
N GLY A 108 -5.06 -12.83 -5.21
CA GLY A 108 -5.81 -13.99 -5.69
C GLY A 108 -7.11 -14.24 -4.93
N LYS A 109 -7.21 -13.75 -3.69
CA LYS A 109 -8.47 -13.76 -2.91
C LYS A 109 -9.52 -12.77 -3.42
N ASN A 110 -9.14 -11.83 -4.28
CA ASN A 110 -10.02 -10.80 -4.85
C ASN A 110 -10.36 -11.04 -6.34
N LYS A 111 -10.17 -12.26 -6.87
CA LYS A 111 -10.48 -12.58 -8.28
C LYS A 111 -11.92 -12.22 -8.71
N ASP A 112 -12.86 -12.18 -7.77
CA ASP A 112 -14.27 -11.85 -8.06
C ASP A 112 -14.57 -10.33 -8.03
N ALA A 113 -13.61 -9.47 -7.67
CA ALA A 113 -13.83 -8.02 -7.55
C ALA A 113 -13.33 -7.21 -8.77
N PHE A 114 -12.73 -7.89 -9.76
CA PHE A 114 -12.08 -7.24 -10.92
C PHE A 114 -12.63 -7.70 -12.29
N PHE A 115 -13.78 -8.40 -12.33
CA PHE A 115 -14.54 -8.69 -13.55
C PHE A 115 -15.91 -8.01 -13.54
#